data_AF-A0A8T2TFN9-F1
#
_entry.id   AF-A0A8T2TFN9-F1
#
_cell.length_a   1.000
_cell.length_b   1.000
_cell.length_c   1.000
_cell.angle_alpha   90.00
_cell.angle_beta   90.00
_cell.angle_gamma   90.00
#
_symmetry.space_group_name_H-M   'P 1'
#
loop_
_entity.id
_entity.type
_entity.pdbx_description
1 polymer ?
#
loop_
_entity_poly.entity_id
_entity_poly.type
_entity_poly.pdbx_seq_one_letter_code
_entity_poly.pdbx_strand_id
1 'polypeptide(L)'
;MAFHAQDIDLQQLAEEVIKALNEIASGLGTDQDLGKVTRDIVGHFLDAYPAYNCMVVHPPHIATFKDCVKQEIRVPYDYVLSRLYKVYVFKEGTFTLLGDGGYENWCFGCNFERDGKHVTFKLRPY
;
A
#
# COMPACT_ATOMS: atom_id res chain seq x y z
N MET A 1 11.35 -21.83 12.91
CA MET A 1 10.15 -21.51 13.71
C MET A 1 9.29 -20.62 12.84
N ALA A 2 8.19 -21.14 12.30
CA ALA A 2 7.29 -20.35 11.47
C ALA A 2 6.47 -19.44 12.38
N PHE A 3 6.69 -18.13 12.28
CA PHE A 3 5.84 -17.13 12.92
C PHE A 3 4.43 -17.33 12.34
N HIS A 4 3.49 -17.78 13.18
CA HIS A 4 2.07 -17.74 12.85
C HIS A 4 1.71 -16.26 12.68
N ALA A 5 1.45 -15.81 11.45
CA ALA A 5 0.80 -14.52 11.25
C ALA A 5 -0.61 -14.67 11.81
N GLN A 6 -0.80 -14.24 13.06
CA GLN A 6 -2.12 -14.16 13.64
C GLN A 6 -2.93 -13.20 12.78
N ASP A 7 -4.18 -13.56 12.47
CA ASP A 7 -5.16 -12.58 12.03
C ASP A 7 -5.34 -11.58 13.18
N ILE A 8 -4.55 -10.50 13.13
CA ILE A 8 -4.70 -9.37 14.04
C ILE A 8 -6.02 -8.68 13.71
N ASP A 9 -6.69 -8.17 14.74
CA ASP A 9 -7.91 -7.41 14.50
C ASP A 9 -7.61 -6.11 13.72
N LEU A 10 -8.66 -5.53 13.13
CA LEU A 10 -8.51 -4.39 12.24
C LEU A 10 -7.98 -3.13 12.96
N GLN A 11 -8.21 -3.01 14.28
CA GLN A 11 -7.71 -1.88 15.07
C GLN A 11 -6.21 -2.02 15.31
N GLN A 12 -5.75 -3.22 15.71
CA GLN A 12 -4.32 -3.49 15.85
C GLN A 12 -3.59 -3.30 14.51
N LEU A 13 -4.14 -3.82 13.41
CA LEU A 13 -3.57 -3.57 12.07
C LEU A 13 -3.47 -2.08 11.77
N ALA A 14 -4.48 -1.29 12.13
CA ALA A 14 -4.46 0.16 11.88
C ALA A 14 -3.34 0.86 12.66
N GLU A 15 -3.15 0.51 13.93
CA GLU A 15 -2.10 1.07 14.79
C GLU A 15 -0.71 0.73 14.25
N GLU A 16 -0.48 -0.51 13.83
CA GLU A 16 0.80 -0.94 13.30
C GLU A 16 1.09 -0.31 11.91
N VAL A 17 0.09 -0.20 11.03
CA VAL A 17 0.23 0.50 9.74
C VAL A 17 0.58 1.98 9.96
N ILE A 18 -0.08 2.66 10.90
CA ILE A 18 0.24 4.07 11.24
C ILE A 18 1.68 4.18 11.73
N LYS A 19 2.10 3.29 12.63
CA LYS A 19 3.46 3.28 13.17
C LYS A 19 4.50 3.08 12.06
N ALA A 20 4.31 2.06 11.23
CA ALA A 20 5.24 1.76 10.13
C ALA A 20 5.35 2.92 9.14
N LEU A 21 4.23 3.55 8.75
CA LEU A 21 4.26 4.69 7.85
C LEU A 21 4.94 5.92 8.45
N ASN A 22 4.78 6.17 9.76
CA ASN A 22 5.48 7.26 10.44
C ASN A 22 6.98 7.02 10.48
N GLU A 23 7.43 5.80 10.77
CA GLU A 23 8.84 5.41 10.75
C GLU A 23 9.43 5.60 9.35
N ILE A 24 8.75 5.09 8.31
CA ILE A 24 9.14 5.30 6.90
C ILE A 24 9.23 6.79 6.60
N ALA A 25 8.18 7.56 6.89
CA ALA A 25 8.12 9.00 6.59
C ALA A 25 9.27 9.77 7.27
N SER A 26 9.61 9.44 8.51
CA SER A 26 10.71 10.06 9.24
C SER A 26 12.09 9.80 8.64
N GLY A 27 12.23 8.70 7.88
CA GLY A 27 13.48 8.32 7.22
C GLY A 27 13.64 8.88 5.80
N LEU A 28 12.61 9.53 5.24
CA LEU A 28 12.66 10.06 3.88
C LEU A 28 13.46 11.38 3.83
N GLY A 29 14.47 11.41 2.95
CA GLY A 29 15.15 12.64 2.54
C GLY A 29 14.43 13.36 1.40
N THR A 30 14.96 14.47 0.90
CA THR A 30 14.30 15.30 -0.12
C THR A 30 14.49 14.84 -1.57
N ASP A 31 15.40 13.92 -1.86
CA ASP A 31 15.64 13.36 -3.19
C ASP A 31 15.22 11.88 -3.19
N GLN A 32 13.95 11.61 -3.48
CA GLN A 32 13.38 10.26 -3.43
C GLN A 32 13.06 9.75 -4.84
N ASP A 33 13.48 8.51 -5.13
CA ASP A 33 12.87 7.72 -6.19
C ASP A 33 11.47 7.27 -5.74
N LEU A 34 10.45 7.98 -6.22
CA LEU A 34 9.05 7.74 -5.86
C LEU A 34 8.58 6.34 -6.24
N GLY A 35 9.06 5.79 -7.35
CA GLY A 35 8.78 4.41 -7.74
C GLY A 35 9.38 3.43 -6.72
N LYS A 36 10.61 3.67 -6.28
CA LYS A 36 11.24 2.84 -5.24
C LYS A 36 10.48 2.92 -3.92
N VAL A 37 10.10 4.12 -3.47
CA VAL A 37 9.36 4.30 -2.21
C VAL A 37 8.04 3.53 -2.23
N THR A 38 7.26 3.61 -3.31
CA THR A 38 6.00 2.86 -3.41
C THR A 38 6.21 1.35 -3.39
N ARG A 39 7.25 0.82 -4.06
CA ARG A 39 7.61 -0.60 -4.03
C ARG A 39 8.09 -1.06 -2.65
N ASP A 40 8.92 -0.26 -1.98
CA ASP A 40 9.44 -0.57 -0.64
C ASP A 40 8.29 -0.64 0.38
N ILE A 41 7.34 0.30 0.33
CA ILE A 41 6.14 0.28 1.18
C ILE A 41 5.32 -1.00 0.95
N VAL A 42 5.05 -1.34 -0.32
CA VAL A 42 4.30 -2.58 -0.65
C VAL A 42 5.06 -3.81 -0.14
N GLY A 43 6.37 -3.90 -0.39
CA GLY A 43 7.20 -5.02 0.08
C GLY A 43 7.15 -5.18 1.60
N HIS A 44 7.35 -4.08 2.33
CA HIS A 44 7.30 -4.07 3.79
C HIS A 44 5.96 -4.63 4.32
N PHE A 45 4.83 -4.16 3.80
CA PHE A 45 3.52 -4.62 4.27
C PHE A 45 3.20 -6.06 3.86
N LEU A 46 3.64 -6.51 2.68
CA LEU A 46 3.42 -7.89 2.25
C LEU A 46 4.25 -8.91 3.05
N ASP A 47 5.44 -8.50 3.51
CA ASP A 47 6.32 -9.30 4.37
C ASP A 47 5.82 -9.32 5.82
N ALA A 48 5.41 -8.17 6.35
CA ALA A 48 4.91 -8.04 7.72
C ALA A 48 3.51 -8.66 7.90
N TYR A 49 2.65 -8.57 6.87
CA TYR A 49 1.26 -9.00 6.91
C TYR A 49 0.96 -9.98 5.77
N PRO A 50 1.48 -11.22 5.84
CA PRO A 50 1.34 -12.22 4.79
C PRO A 50 -0.11 -12.68 4.56
N ALA A 51 -1.08 -12.30 5.41
CA ALA A 51 -2.50 -12.58 5.21
C ALA A 51 -3.25 -11.46 4.47
N TYR A 52 -2.57 -10.36 4.12
CA TYR A 52 -3.17 -9.16 3.53
C TYR A 52 -2.53 -8.83 2.17
N ASN A 53 -3.31 -8.13 1.35
CA ASN A 53 -2.88 -7.44 0.14
C ASN A 53 -2.49 -6.00 0.48
N CYS A 54 -1.67 -5.39 -0.37
CA CYS A 54 -1.28 -3.98 -0.23
C CYS A 54 -1.36 -3.23 -1.56
N MET A 55 -1.84 -1.98 -1.51
CA MET A 55 -1.89 -1.04 -2.63
C MET A 55 -1.45 0.34 -2.15
N VAL A 56 -0.51 0.94 -2.88
CA VAL A 56 -0.06 2.32 -2.71
C VAL A 56 -0.40 3.09 -3.97
N VAL A 57 -1.07 4.23 -3.87
CA VAL A 57 -1.60 4.97 -5.02
C VAL A 57 -1.68 6.47 -4.76
N HIS A 58 -1.26 7.28 -5.74
CA HIS A 58 -1.46 8.74 -5.74
C HIS A 58 -2.67 9.20 -6.58
N PRO A 59 -2.87 8.73 -7.84
CA PRO A 59 -3.88 9.29 -8.73
C PRO A 59 -5.33 9.04 -8.27
N PRO A 60 -6.32 9.72 -8.87
CA PRO A 60 -7.73 9.40 -8.69
C PRO A 60 -8.02 7.93 -9.00
N HIS A 61 -8.83 7.29 -8.15
CA HIS A 61 -9.19 5.88 -8.26
C HIS A 61 -10.49 5.59 -7.51
N ILE A 62 -11.09 4.44 -7.83
CA ILE A 62 -12.19 3.82 -7.09
C ILE A 62 -11.61 2.60 -6.39
N ALA A 63 -11.81 2.47 -5.09
CA ALA A 63 -11.36 1.33 -4.30
C ALA A 63 -12.52 0.81 -3.45
N THR A 64 -12.71 -0.51 -3.45
CA THR A 64 -13.70 -1.20 -2.62
C THR A 64 -13.04 -2.43 -2.02
N PHE A 65 -12.57 -2.29 -0.78
CA PHE A 65 -11.80 -3.31 -0.09
C PHE A 65 -12.50 -3.75 1.20
N LYS A 66 -12.39 -5.04 1.53
CA LYS A 66 -12.84 -5.62 2.80
C LYS A 66 -11.71 -5.68 3.81
N ASP A 67 -12.05 -5.52 5.08
CA ASP A 67 -11.13 -5.54 6.22
C ASP A 67 -9.90 -4.68 5.94
N CYS A 68 -10.18 -3.43 5.56
CA CYS A 68 -9.22 -2.52 4.98
C CYS A 68 -8.80 -1.46 5.99
N VAL A 69 -7.49 -1.31 6.17
CA VAL A 69 -6.88 -0.11 6.74
C VAL A 69 -6.46 0.79 5.59
N LYS A 70 -6.80 2.07 5.69
CA LYS A 70 -6.37 3.10 4.75
C LYS A 70 -5.60 4.17 5.52
N GLN A 71 -4.41 4.50 5.05
CA GLN A 71 -3.61 5.60 5.56
C GLN A 71 -3.02 6.43 4.43
N GLU A 72 -2.45 7.59 4.77
CA GLU A 72 -1.80 8.48 3.82
C GLU A 72 -0.35 8.73 4.22
N ILE A 73 0.53 8.79 3.23
CA ILE A 73 1.94 9.15 3.42
C ILE A 73 2.33 10.23 2.42
N ARG A 74 3.00 11.27 2.91
CA ARG A 74 3.57 12.33 2.09
C ARG A 74 5.03 12.03 1.83
N VAL A 75 5.38 11.84 0.56
CA VAL A 75 6.74 11.53 0.12
C VAL A 75 7.35 12.77 -0.51
N PRO A 76 8.35 13.42 0.12
CA PRO A 76 9.10 14.49 -0.52
C PRO A 76 9.92 13.93 -1.68
N TYR A 77 10.04 14.68 -2.78
CA TYR A 77 10.91 14.34 -3.92
C TYR A 77 11.69 15.54 -4.45
N ASP A 78 11.49 16.69 -3.82
CA ASP A 78 12.32 17.88 -3.93
C ASP A 78 12.29 18.59 -2.55
N TYR A 79 13.12 19.62 -2.36
CA TYR A 79 13.11 20.46 -1.16
C TYR A 79 11.75 21.10 -0.85
N VAL A 80 10.96 21.41 -1.87
CA VAL A 80 9.65 22.07 -1.69
C VAL A 80 8.47 21.23 -2.18
N LEU A 81 8.73 20.15 -2.92
CA LEU A 81 7.69 19.33 -3.54
C LEU A 81 7.55 17.98 -2.83
N SER A 82 6.29 17.57 -2.68
CA SER A 82 5.94 16.27 -2.15
C SER A 82 4.74 15.68 -2.87
N ARG A 83 4.63 14.36 -2.84
CA ARG A 83 3.50 13.61 -3.41
C ARG A 83 2.79 12.86 -2.28
N LEU A 84 1.46 12.99 -2.23
CA LEU A 84 0.62 12.30 -1.25
C LEU A 84 0.17 10.96 -1.82
N TYR A 85 0.51 9.86 -1.17
CA TYR A 85 0.04 8.53 -1.50
C TYR A 85 -0.98 8.05 -0.48
N LYS A 86 -1.98 7.32 -0.96
CA LYS A 86 -2.86 6.50 -0.13
C LYS A 86 -2.30 5.09 -0.09
N VAL A 87 -2.19 4.54 1.12
CA VAL A 87 -1.74 3.18 1.39
C VAL A 87 -2.94 2.40 1.91
N TYR A 88 -3.23 1.29 1.26
CA TYR A 88 -4.30 0.37 1.59
C TYR A 88 -3.67 -0.96 1.99
N VAL A 89 -4.06 -1.49 3.14
CA VAL A 89 -3.76 -2.85 3.59
C VAL A 89 -5.08 -3.55 3.86
N PHE A 90 -5.37 -4.63 3.13
CA PHE A 90 -6.73 -5.18 3.05
C PHE A 90 -6.76 -6.67 2.71
N LYS A 91 -7.88 -7.34 2.97
CA LYS A 91 -8.04 -8.78 2.71
C LYS A 91 -8.35 -9.10 1.25
N GLU A 92 -9.37 -8.47 0.69
CA GLU A 92 -9.81 -8.66 -0.70
C GLU A 92 -10.60 -7.45 -1.21
N GLY A 93 -10.87 -7.39 -2.51
CA GLY A 93 -11.73 -6.36 -3.10
C GLY A 93 -11.29 -5.91 -4.48
N THR A 94 -11.77 -4.76 -4.92
CA THR A 94 -11.54 -4.24 -6.26
C THR A 94 -10.95 -2.84 -6.25
N PHE A 95 -10.19 -2.55 -7.31
CA PHE A 95 -9.55 -1.27 -7.52
C PHE A 95 -9.64 -0.88 -8.99
N THR A 96 -9.98 0.38 -9.28
CA THR A 96 -9.97 0.93 -10.62
C THR A 96 -9.20 2.25 -10.63
N LEU A 97 -8.11 2.30 -11.38
CA LEU A 97 -7.37 3.54 -11.60
C LEU A 97 -8.12 4.45 -12.58
N LEU A 98 -8.39 5.69 -12.17
CA LEU A 98 -9.02 6.71 -13.03
C LEU A 98 -8.00 7.67 -13.65
N GLY A 99 -6.82 7.79 -13.04
CA GLY A 99 -5.72 8.66 -13.52
C GLY A 99 -4.75 7.98 -14.49
N ASP A 100 -3.61 8.63 -14.69
CA ASP A 100 -2.48 8.06 -15.43
C ASP A 100 -1.73 7.04 -14.57
N GLY A 101 -1.55 5.83 -15.11
CA GLY A 101 -0.97 4.67 -14.44
C GLY A 101 0.54 4.59 -14.51
N GLY A 102 1.20 5.74 -14.65
CA GLY A 102 2.66 5.87 -14.67
C GLY A 102 3.33 5.10 -13.53
N TYR A 103 4.53 4.59 -13.80
CA TYR A 103 5.24 3.62 -12.96
C TYR A 103 5.51 4.10 -11.53
N GLU A 104 5.61 5.40 -11.30
CA GLU A 104 5.82 5.99 -9.98
C GLU A 104 4.52 6.19 -9.18
N ASN A 105 3.37 6.16 -9.84
CA ASN A 105 2.13 6.66 -9.26
C ASN A 105 1.36 5.62 -8.44
N TRP A 106 1.69 4.34 -8.62
CA TRP A 106 1.02 3.27 -7.92
C TRP A 106 1.84 1.98 -7.94
N CYS A 107 1.75 1.24 -6.84
CA CYS A 107 2.31 -0.10 -6.70
C CYS A 107 1.34 -0.93 -5.89
N PHE A 108 1.19 -2.21 -6.21
CA PHE A 108 0.39 -3.16 -5.45
C PHE A 108 0.97 -4.56 -5.64
N GLY A 109 0.61 -5.47 -4.74
CA GLY A 109 1.11 -6.83 -4.84
C GLY A 109 0.27 -7.86 -4.12
N CYS A 110 0.69 -9.10 -4.34
CA CYS A 110 0.13 -10.36 -3.89
C CYS A 110 -0.94 -11.00 -4.79
N ASN A 111 -2.14 -11.29 -4.28
CA ASN A 111 -3.07 -12.21 -4.94
C ASN A 111 -4.13 -11.43 -5.72
N PHE A 112 -3.85 -11.16 -7.00
CA PHE A 112 -4.72 -10.35 -7.84
C PHE A 112 -4.83 -10.85 -9.27
N GLU A 113 -5.93 -10.47 -9.90
CA GLU A 113 -6.14 -10.50 -11.34
C GLU A 113 -6.27 -9.06 -11.84
N ARG A 114 -5.64 -8.76 -12.97
CA ARG A 114 -5.62 -7.41 -13.53
C ARG A 114 -6.11 -7.41 -14.97
N ASP A 115 -7.02 -6.48 -15.26
CA ASP A 115 -7.48 -6.14 -16.60
C ASP A 115 -7.31 -4.63 -16.82
N GLY A 116 -6.25 -4.25 -17.54
CA GLY A 116 -5.92 -2.85 -17.82
C GLY A 116 -5.70 -2.03 -16.55
N LYS A 117 -6.67 -1.16 -16.23
CA LYS A 117 -6.70 -0.28 -15.05
C LYS A 117 -7.55 -0.83 -13.90
N HIS A 118 -8.21 -1.96 -14.09
CA HIS A 118 -9.01 -2.63 -13.09
C HIS A 118 -8.23 -3.80 -12.48
N VAL A 119 -8.28 -3.94 -11.15
CA VAL A 119 -7.60 -4.98 -10.39
C VAL A 119 -8.58 -5.59 -9.40
N THR A 120 -8.67 -6.91 -9.41
CA THR A 120 -9.44 -7.70 -8.45
C THR A 120 -8.48 -8.44 -7.55
N PHE A 121 -8.51 -8.15 -6.26
CA PHE A 121 -7.71 -8.80 -5.23
C PHE A 121 -8.52 -9.89 -4.54
N LYS A 122 -7.91 -11.05 -4.36
CA LYS A 122 -8.48 -12.21 -3.69
C LYS A 122 -7.80 -12.40 -2.33
N LEU A 123 -8.46 -13.11 -1.43
CA LEU A 123 -7.84 -13.58 -0.20
C LEU A 123 -6.53 -14.31 -0.50
N ARG A 124 -5.49 -14.07 0.29
CA ARG A 124 -4.24 -14.81 0.14
C ARG A 124 -4.46 -16.26 0.56
N PRO A 125 -4.17 -17.25 -0.31
CA PRO A 125 -4.17 -18.64 0.12
C PRO A 125 -3.03 -18.81 1.12
N TYR A 126 -3.39 -19.22 2.34
CA TYR A 126 -2.45 -19.54 3.41
C TYR A 126 -2.23 -21.05 3.48
#